data_AF-A0A7V5LJP5-F1
#
_entry.id   AF-A0A7V5LJP5-F1
#
_cell.length_a   1.000
_cell.length_b   1.000
_cell.length_c   1.000
_cell.angle_alpha   90.00
_cell.angle_beta   90.00
_cell.angle_gamma   90.00
#
_symmetry.space_group_name_H-M   'P 1'
#
loop_
_entity.id
_entity.type
_entity.pdbx_description
1 polymer ?
#
loop_
_entity_poly.entity_id
_entity_poly.type
_entity_poly.pdbx_seq_one_letter_code
_entity_poly.pdbx_strand_id
1 'polypeptide(L)' 'DVNQGTGLGLSICYSIIQKHRGKIEVKSKQGHGTTFTIYLPLKNENTTQENKE' A
#
# COMPACT_ATOMS: atom_id res chain seq x y z
N ASP A 1 -28.82 -6.94 -8.71
CA ASP A 1 -27.36 -6.85 -8.90
C ASP A 1 -26.60 -7.26 -7.65
N VAL A 2 -26.21 -8.54 -7.53
CA VAL A 2 -25.45 -9.08 -6.39
C VAL A 2 -23.93 -9.17 -6.70
N ASN A 3 -23.51 -8.78 -7.91
CA ASN A 3 -22.12 -8.91 -8.38
C ASN A 3 -21.38 -7.57 -8.55
N GLN A 4 -21.98 -6.46 -8.13
CA GLN A 4 -21.28 -5.17 -8.08
C GLN A 4 -20.42 -5.20 -6.80
N GLY A 5 -19.13 -5.50 -6.93
CA GLY A 5 -18.20 -5.41 -5.81
C GLY A 5 -18.33 -4.04 -5.12
N THR A 6 -18.23 -4.01 -3.79
CA THR A 6 -18.50 -2.81 -2.97
C THR A 6 -17.53 -1.64 -3.19
N GLY A 7 -16.53 -1.79 -4.08
CA GLY A 7 -15.48 -0.81 -4.32
C GLY A 7 -14.48 -0.66 -3.17
N LEU A 8 -14.59 -1.46 -2.10
CA LEU A 8 -13.79 -1.31 -0.88
C LEU A 8 -12.36 -1.88 -0.98
N GLY A 9 -12.04 -2.66 -2.01
CA GLY A 9 -10.75 -3.33 -2.11
C GLY A 9 -9.56 -2.37 -2.04
N LEU A 10 -9.60 -1.28 -2.84
CA LEU A 10 -8.50 -0.33 -2.90
C LEU A 10 -8.38 0.53 -1.63
N SER A 11 -9.49 0.85 -0.96
CA SER A 11 -9.47 1.61 0.30
C SER A 11 -8.90 0.78 1.46
N ILE A 12 -9.16 -0.53 1.47
CA ILE A 12 -8.53 -1.48 2.40
C ILE A 12 -7.03 -1.57 2.12
N CYS A 13 -6.62 -1.76 0.85
CA CYS A 13 -5.21 -1.78 0.47
C CYS A 13 -4.48 -0.49 0.88
N TYR A 14 -5.06 0.67 0.60
CA TYR A 14 -4.49 1.97 1.00
C TYR A 14 -4.28 2.03 2.52
N SER A 15 -5.29 1.64 3.29
CA SER A 15 -5.21 1.63 4.76
C SER A 15 -4.11 0.71 5.29
N ILE A 16 -3.93 -0.47 4.70
CA ILE A 16 -2.86 -1.42 5.06
C ILE A 16 -1.49 -0.81 4.76
N ILE A 17 -1.31 -0.26 3.56
CA ILE A 17 -0.04 0.34 3.13
C ILE A 17 0.35 1.50 4.06
N GLN A 18 -0.59 2.39 4.38
CA GLN A 18 -0.36 3.51 5.31
C GLN A 18 0.02 3.04 6.72
N LYS A 19 -0.65 2.01 7.25
CA LYS A 19 -0.29 1.42 8.56
C LYS A 19 1.14 0.87 8.60
N HIS A 20 1.67 0.44 7.45
CA HIS A 20 3.06 -0.01 7.30
C HIS A 20 4.02 1.11 6.88
N ARG A 21 3.59 2.38 6.98
CA ARG A 21 4.37 3.55 6.52
C ARG A 21 4.82 3.45 5.07
N GLY A 22 4.04 2.75 4.26
CA GLY A 22 4.29 2.55 2.85
C GLY A 22 3.70 3.64 1.98
N LYS A 23 3.98 3.55 0.68
CA LYS A 23 3.46 4.43 -0.36
C LYS A 23 2.87 3.60 -1.50
N ILE A 24 1.83 4.11 -2.14
CA ILE A 24 1.26 3.56 -3.38
C ILE A 24 1.34 4.60 -4.49
N GLU A 25 1.75 4.16 -5.69
CA GLU A 25 1.72 4.96 -6.92
C GLU A 25 0.86 4.26 -7.97
N VAL A 26 0.14 5.05 -8.78
CA VAL A 26 -0.72 4.53 -9.83
C VAL A 26 -0.29 5.09 -11.18
N LYS A 27 -0.06 4.21 -12.13
CA LYS A 27 0.16 4.56 -13.54
C LYS A 27 -0.93 3.87 -14.37
N SER A 28 -1.82 4.64 -14.95
CA SER A 28 -2.91 4.13 -15.79
C SER A 28 -3.00 4.92 -17.08
N LYS A 29 -3.29 4.21 -18.17
CA LYS A 29 -3.63 4.82 -19.45
C LYS A 29 -4.72 3.97 -20.10
N GLN A 30 -5.78 4.63 -20.57
CA GLN A 30 -6.91 3.95 -21.22
C GLN A 30 -6.40 3.07 -22.37
N GLY A 31 -6.91 1.83 -22.45
CA GLY A 31 -6.49 0.83 -23.44
C GLY A 31 -5.10 0.23 -23.22
N HIS A 32 -4.36 0.62 -22.18
CA HIS A 32 -3.01 0.09 -21.88
C HIS A 32 -2.94 -0.59 -20.50
N GLY A 33 -4.07 -0.63 -19.77
CA GLY A 33 -4.15 -1.18 -18.43
C GLY A 33 -3.73 -0.20 -17.33
N THR A 34 -3.59 -0.73 -16.12
CA THR A 34 -3.26 0.02 -14.90
C THR A 34 -2.20 -0.74 -14.12
N THR A 35 -1.17 -0.03 -13.67
CA THR A 35 -0.13 -0.55 -12.76
C THR A 35 -0.22 0.18 -11.44
N PHE A 36 -0.24 -0.58 -10.35
CA PHE A 36 -0.09 -0.08 -8.99
C PHE A 36 1.29 -0.51 -8.46
N THR A 37 2.09 0.45 -8.02
CA THR A 37 3.40 0.18 -7.42
C THR A 37 3.32 0.47 -5.92
N ILE A 38 3.69 -0.52 -5.11
CA ILE A 38 3.68 -0.41 -3.64
C ILE A 38 5.12 -0.37 -3.16
N TYR A 39 5.44 0.62 -2.32
CA TYR A 39 6.73 0.77 -1.66
C TYR A 39 6.54 0.59 -0.16
N LEU A 40 7.37 -0.26 0.44
CA LEU A 40 7.39 -0.50 1.88
C LEU A 40 8.80 -0.25 2.42
N PRO A 41 8.94 0.33 3.62
CA PRO A 41 10.24 0.49 4.27
C PRO A 41 10.85 -0.87 4.62
N LEU A 42 12.16 -1.05 4.39
CA LEU A 42 12.88 -2.29 4.70
C LEU A 42 13.08 -2.53 6.20
N LYS A 43 13.12 -1.43 6.98
CA LYS A 43 13.25 -1.47 8.44
C LYS A 43 12.17 -0.59 9.03
N ASN A 44 11.48 -1.10 10.05
CA ASN A 44 10.65 -0.26 10.88
C ASN A 44 11.59 0.70 11.63
N GLU A 45 11.37 2.01 11.54
CA GLU A 45 12.20 3.02 12.23
C GLU A 45 12.22 2.81 13.75
N ASN A 46 11.30 1.98 14.29
CA ASN A 46 11.24 1.59 15.69
C ASN A 46 12.21 0.46 16.08
N THR A 47 12.96 -0.15 15.16
CA THR A 47 13.84 -1.32 15.42
C THR A 47 15.33 -0.93 15.56
N THR A 48 15.62 0.33 15.90
CA THR A 48 16.96 0.74 16.33
C THR A 48 16.87 1.29 17.75
N GLN A 49 16.63 0.40 18.72
CA GLN A 49 17.16 0.61 20.06
C GLN A 49 18.38 -0.29 20.14
N GLU A 50 19.56 0.29 19.88
CA GLU A 50 20.81 -0.28 20.35
C GLU A 50 20.71 -0.28 21.89
N ASN A 51 20.58 -1.46 22.48
CA ASN A 51 20.97 -1.65 23.88
C ASN A 51 22.48 -1.38 23.95
N LYS A 52 22.86 -0.12 24.17
CA LYS A 52 24.19 0.23 24.66
C LYS A 52 24.18 -0.01 26.17
N GLU A 53 24.63 -1.19 26.56
CA GLU A 53 25.29 -1.38 27.88
C GLU A 53 26.61 -0.62 27.91
#